data_AF-A0A2P7YVC9-F1
#
_entry.id   AF-A0A2P7YVC9-F1
#
_cell.length_a   1.000
_cell.length_b   1.000
_cell.length_c   1.000
_cell.angle_alpha   90.00
_cell.angle_beta   90.00
_cell.angle_gamma   90.00
#
_symmetry.space_group_name_H-M   'P 1'
#
loop_
_entity.id
_entity.type
_entity.pdbx_description
1 polymer ?
#
loop_
_entity_poly.entity_id
_entity_poly.type
_entity_poly.pdbx_seq_one_letter_code
_entity_poly.pdbx_strand_id
1 'polypeptide(L)'
;MTQQFTVGVLALQGAFAEHLAHLARAAAESPILHKHTFSFVAVRTPEELSKCHALVIPGGESTAMSLIAERTKMLEPLRQFVAEKPVWGTCAGLIFMASSITNAKPHQHALGGLAVQVARNAFGRQLDSFLCDSDFSAFAPLLKSFNTVFIRAPVVSAVAAKGQWKEVGPELDHKALLEAATVVEAECTNEAPVEILHELENGLVVAVRQGKHLGTSFHPELANDALFHAWFLEEFVVGEVQA
;
A
#
# COMPACT_ATOMS: atom_id res chain seq x y z
N MET A 1 -9.88 4.94 -27.57
CA MET A 1 -9.39 3.60 -27.92
C MET A 1 -9.50 2.73 -26.69
N THR A 2 -10.13 1.56 -26.77
CA THR A 2 -10.21 0.62 -25.64
C THR A 2 -8.83 0.04 -25.39
N GLN A 3 -8.23 0.36 -24.24
CA GLN A 3 -6.96 -0.23 -23.80
C GLN A 3 -7.23 -1.43 -22.89
N GLN A 4 -6.28 -2.36 -22.84
CA GLN A 4 -6.35 -3.52 -21.97
C GLN A 4 -5.35 -3.38 -20.82
N PHE A 5 -5.81 -3.53 -19.58
CA PHE A 5 -5.00 -3.46 -18.39
C PHE A 5 -5.02 -4.78 -17.60
N THR A 6 -3.84 -5.28 -17.23
CA THR A 6 -3.70 -6.38 -16.28
C THR A 6 -3.25 -5.82 -14.94
N VAL A 7 -4.04 -6.03 -13.88
CA VAL A 7 -3.68 -5.62 -12.52
C VAL A 7 -3.50 -6.87 -11.67
N GLY A 8 -2.30 -7.01 -11.10
CA GLY A 8 -1.97 -8.11 -10.21
C GLY A 8 -2.39 -7.83 -8.78
N VAL A 9 -2.73 -8.87 -8.04
CA VAL A 9 -2.80 -8.84 -6.57
C VAL A 9 -1.86 -9.91 -6.03
N LEU A 10 -0.88 -9.51 -5.21
CA LEU A 10 0.11 -10.43 -4.67
C LEU A 10 -0.59 -11.47 -3.77
N ALA A 11 -0.50 -12.74 -4.15
CA ALA A 11 -1.21 -13.85 -3.53
C ALA A 11 -0.27 -14.83 -2.81
N LEU A 12 0.79 -14.30 -2.20
CA LEU A 12 1.71 -15.07 -1.34
C LEU A 12 1.12 -15.28 0.06
N GLN A 13 0.43 -14.26 0.58
CA GLN A 13 -0.27 -14.26 1.85
C GLN A 13 -1.27 -13.09 1.84
N GLY A 14 -2.34 -13.17 2.63
CA GLY A 14 -3.22 -12.02 2.88
C GLY A 14 -4.56 -12.06 2.15
N ALA A 15 -5.29 -10.95 2.22
CA ALA A 15 -6.67 -10.79 1.72
C ALA A 15 -6.75 -10.56 0.20
N PHE A 16 -5.98 -11.32 -0.59
CA PHE A 16 -5.89 -11.11 -2.04
C PHE A 16 -7.22 -11.36 -2.76
N ALA A 17 -8.07 -12.26 -2.25
CA ALA A 17 -9.35 -12.61 -2.87
C ALA A 17 -10.35 -11.45 -2.78
N GLU A 18 -10.39 -10.78 -1.62
CA GLU A 18 -11.21 -9.62 -1.35
C GLU A 18 -10.80 -8.43 -2.22
N HIS A 19 -9.49 -8.20 -2.38
CA HIS A 19 -8.98 -7.20 -3.33
C HIS A 19 -9.35 -7.52 -4.78
N LEU A 20 -9.23 -8.77 -5.22
CA LEU A 20 -9.62 -9.16 -6.59
C LEU A 20 -11.12 -8.93 -6.83
N ALA A 21 -11.96 -9.26 -5.85
CA ALA A 21 -13.40 -9.01 -5.93
C ALA A 21 -13.73 -7.52 -6.03
N HIS A 22 -13.08 -6.67 -5.21
CA HIS A 22 -13.28 -5.23 -5.25
C HIS A 22 -12.74 -4.58 -6.52
N LEU A 23 -11.60 -5.03 -7.05
CA LEU A 23 -11.08 -4.56 -8.34
C LEU A 23 -12.05 -4.88 -9.49
N ALA A 24 -12.57 -6.11 -9.51
CA ALA A 24 -13.57 -6.53 -10.51
C ALA A 24 -14.86 -5.70 -10.40
N ARG A 25 -15.33 -5.47 -9.18
CA ARG A 25 -16.49 -4.62 -8.90
C ARG A 25 -16.26 -3.17 -9.34
N ALA A 26 -15.12 -2.58 -9.00
CA ALA A 26 -14.73 -1.24 -9.38
C ALA A 26 -14.73 -1.03 -10.90
N ALA A 27 -14.11 -1.95 -11.63
CA ALA A 27 -14.07 -1.90 -13.09
C ALA A 27 -15.46 -2.03 -13.75
N ALA A 28 -16.37 -2.77 -13.13
CA ALA A 28 -17.74 -2.96 -13.62
C ALA A 28 -18.66 -1.77 -13.27
N GLU A 29 -18.49 -1.17 -12.10
CA GLU A 29 -19.38 -0.11 -11.58
C GLU A 29 -18.94 1.31 -12.03
N SER A 30 -17.66 1.53 -12.32
CA SER A 30 -17.18 2.87 -12.71
C SER A 30 -17.61 3.26 -14.14
N PRO A 31 -18.25 4.44 -14.32
CA PRO A 31 -18.53 5.01 -15.63
C PRO A 31 -17.29 5.38 -16.47
N ILE A 32 -16.12 5.45 -15.85
CA ILE A 32 -14.87 5.80 -16.55
C ILE A 32 -14.18 4.51 -16.98
N LEU A 33 -14.10 3.53 -16.08
CA LEU A 33 -13.35 2.29 -16.30
C LEU A 33 -13.99 1.36 -17.34
N HIS A 34 -15.32 1.39 -17.54
CA HIS A 34 -15.99 0.54 -18.53
C HIS A 34 -15.51 0.75 -19.99
N LYS A 35 -14.80 1.86 -20.26
CA LYS A 35 -14.22 2.14 -21.58
C LYS A 35 -12.97 1.30 -21.88
N HIS A 36 -12.43 0.63 -20.87
CA HIS A 36 -11.22 -0.18 -20.92
C HIS A 36 -11.53 -1.63 -20.52
N THR A 37 -10.66 -2.55 -20.94
CA THR A 37 -10.75 -3.96 -20.57
C THR A 37 -9.79 -4.25 -19.43
N PHE A 38 -10.27 -4.80 -18.33
CA PHE A 38 -9.43 -5.17 -17.19
C PHE A 38 -9.32 -6.70 -17.04
N SER A 39 -8.11 -7.14 -16.69
CA SER A 39 -7.83 -8.50 -16.22
C SER A 39 -7.21 -8.42 -14.83
N PHE A 40 -7.73 -9.19 -13.89
CA PHE A 40 -7.27 -9.22 -12.51
C PHE A 40 -6.66 -10.59 -12.21
N VAL A 41 -5.40 -10.61 -11.79
CA VAL A 41 -4.62 -11.85 -11.64
C VAL A 41 -4.07 -11.97 -10.22
N ALA A 42 -4.28 -13.14 -9.60
CA ALA A 42 -3.59 -13.49 -8.37
C ALA A 42 -2.13 -13.86 -8.67
N VAL A 43 -1.18 -13.04 -8.22
CA VAL A 43 0.25 -13.18 -8.54
C VAL A 43 0.97 -14.00 -7.47
N ARG A 44 1.53 -15.14 -7.88
CA ARG A 44 2.34 -16.06 -7.06
C ARG A 44 3.71 -16.32 -7.67
N THR A 45 3.86 -16.08 -8.97
CA THR A 45 5.12 -16.34 -9.70
C THR A 45 5.61 -15.12 -10.49
N PRO A 46 6.91 -15.09 -10.87
CA PRO A 46 7.46 -14.01 -11.69
C PRO A 46 6.80 -13.89 -13.07
N GLU A 47 6.37 -15.00 -13.66
CA GLU A 47 5.69 -15.04 -14.96
C GLU A 47 4.28 -14.44 -14.92
N GLU A 48 3.61 -14.52 -13.77
CA GLU A 48 2.34 -13.84 -13.54
C GLU A 48 2.57 -12.35 -13.30
N LEU A 49 3.60 -12.00 -12.53
CA LEU A 49 3.98 -10.61 -12.24
C LEU A 49 4.35 -9.84 -13.51
N SER A 50 5.11 -10.44 -14.42
CA SER A 50 5.60 -9.77 -15.64
C SER A 50 4.47 -9.31 -16.57
N LYS A 51 3.30 -9.96 -16.52
CA LYS A 51 2.11 -9.62 -17.31
C LYS A 51 1.34 -8.42 -16.75
N CYS A 52 1.63 -8.01 -15.51
CA CYS A 52 0.88 -6.96 -14.83
C CYS A 52 1.38 -5.56 -15.23
N HIS A 53 0.46 -4.63 -15.39
CA HIS A 53 0.75 -3.19 -15.54
C HIS A 53 0.83 -2.50 -14.18
N ALA A 54 0.08 -2.98 -13.18
CA ALA A 54 0.14 -2.50 -11.81
C ALA A 54 -0.03 -3.67 -10.83
N LEU A 55 0.37 -3.48 -9.58
CA LEU A 55 0.29 -4.50 -8.53
C LEU A 55 -0.34 -3.94 -7.25
N VAL A 56 -1.26 -4.69 -6.66
CA VAL A 56 -1.73 -4.48 -5.29
C VAL A 56 -1.02 -5.49 -4.38
N ILE A 57 -0.41 -5.01 -3.31
CA ILE A 57 0.16 -5.83 -2.23
C ILE A 57 -0.82 -5.76 -1.05
N PRO A 58 -1.57 -6.84 -0.78
CA PRO A 58 -2.70 -6.80 0.15
C PRO A 58 -2.25 -6.73 1.62
N GLY A 59 -3.22 -6.50 2.51
CA GLY A 59 -3.04 -6.66 3.95
C GLY A 59 -2.79 -8.12 4.36
N GLY A 60 -2.38 -8.34 5.61
CA GLY A 60 -2.03 -9.66 6.12
C GLY A 60 -0.93 -9.62 7.18
N GLU A 61 0.06 -10.50 7.07
CA GLU A 61 1.23 -10.55 7.94
C GLU A 61 2.50 -10.31 7.11
N SER A 62 3.08 -9.11 7.27
CA SER A 62 4.22 -8.63 6.47
C SER A 62 5.46 -9.52 6.57
N THR A 63 5.73 -10.13 7.74
CA THR A 63 6.91 -10.99 7.92
C THR A 63 6.75 -12.31 7.16
N ALA A 64 5.59 -12.95 7.24
CA ALA A 64 5.27 -14.15 6.50
C ALA A 64 5.32 -13.88 4.99
N MET A 65 4.75 -12.76 4.54
CA MET A 65 4.80 -12.34 3.15
C MET A 65 6.23 -12.20 2.64
N SER A 66 7.12 -11.53 3.39
CA SER A 66 8.52 -11.35 2.99
C SER A 66 9.29 -12.66 2.96
N LEU A 67 9.07 -13.56 3.93
CA LEU A 67 9.72 -14.86 3.99
C LEU A 67 9.23 -15.83 2.90
N ILE A 68 7.95 -15.79 2.56
CA ILE A 68 7.41 -16.54 1.44
C ILE A 68 8.01 -16.01 0.14
N ALA A 69 8.07 -14.69 -0.04
CA ALA A 69 8.67 -14.08 -1.22
C ALA A 69 10.14 -14.46 -1.40
N GLU A 70 10.91 -14.55 -0.31
CA GLU A 70 12.30 -15.03 -0.35
C GLU A 70 12.37 -16.48 -0.81
N ARG A 71 11.60 -17.36 -0.15
CA ARG A 71 11.59 -18.82 -0.44
C ARG A 71 11.12 -19.14 -1.84
N THR A 72 10.21 -18.35 -2.40
CA THR A 72 9.70 -18.52 -3.77
C THR A 72 10.49 -17.72 -4.81
N LYS A 73 11.60 -17.06 -4.42
CA LYS A 73 12.43 -16.21 -5.30
C LYS A 73 11.65 -15.05 -5.94
N MET A 74 10.60 -14.58 -5.28
CA MET A 74 9.78 -13.44 -5.69
C MET A 74 10.34 -12.09 -5.24
N LEU A 75 11.24 -12.04 -4.24
CA LEU A 75 11.76 -10.75 -3.72
C LEU A 75 12.37 -9.86 -4.81
N GLU A 76 13.28 -10.40 -5.61
CA GLU A 76 13.97 -9.63 -6.65
C GLU A 76 13.03 -9.20 -7.80
N PRO A 77 12.19 -10.09 -8.36
CA PRO A 77 11.14 -9.67 -9.30
C PRO A 77 10.22 -8.59 -8.76
N LEU A 78 9.86 -8.64 -7.46
CA LEU A 78 9.01 -7.61 -6.84
C LEU A 78 9.74 -6.27 -6.72
N ARG A 79 11.01 -6.26 -6.33
CA ARG A 79 11.81 -5.02 -6.27
C ARG A 79 11.94 -4.35 -7.64
N GLN A 80 12.20 -5.14 -8.68
CA GLN A 80 12.25 -4.66 -10.06
C GLN A 80 10.89 -4.10 -10.50
N PHE A 81 9.81 -4.81 -10.20
CA PHE A 81 8.46 -4.34 -10.52
C PHE A 81 8.13 -3.02 -9.81
N VAL A 82 8.46 -2.90 -8.52
CA VAL A 82 8.26 -1.67 -7.75
C VAL A 82 9.05 -0.51 -8.36
N ALA A 83 10.30 -0.70 -8.79
CA ALA A 83 11.07 0.36 -9.43
C ALA A 83 10.40 0.88 -10.73
N GLU A 84 9.72 0.02 -11.47
CA GLU A 84 9.24 0.31 -12.82
C GLU A 84 7.75 0.64 -12.93
N LYS A 85 6.90 0.04 -12.11
CA LYS A 85 5.44 0.05 -12.32
C LYS A 85 4.66 0.52 -11.08
N PRO A 86 3.41 1.00 -11.26
CA PRO A 86 2.55 1.38 -10.14
C PRO A 86 2.30 0.23 -9.17
N VAL A 87 2.43 0.52 -7.88
CA VAL A 87 2.18 -0.46 -6.80
C VAL A 87 1.40 0.20 -5.68
N TRP A 88 0.37 -0.49 -5.22
CA TRP A 88 -0.43 -0.12 -4.06
C TRP A 88 -0.23 -1.10 -2.91
N GLY A 89 0.38 -0.65 -1.81
CA GLY A 89 0.52 -1.43 -0.59
C GLY A 89 -0.54 -1.08 0.45
N THR A 90 -1.35 -2.05 0.85
CA THR A 90 -2.37 -1.87 1.92
C THR A 90 -1.96 -2.61 3.19
N CYS A 91 -2.03 -1.96 4.35
CA CYS A 91 -1.69 -2.51 5.66
C CYS A 91 -0.32 -3.23 5.64
N ALA A 92 -0.27 -4.57 5.63
CA ALA A 92 0.97 -5.33 5.51
C ALA A 92 1.77 -4.99 4.23
N GLY A 93 1.09 -4.66 3.13
CA GLY A 93 1.72 -4.20 1.91
C GLY A 93 2.42 -2.85 2.06
N LEU A 94 1.85 -1.92 2.84
CA LEU A 94 2.52 -0.64 3.17
C LEU A 94 3.82 -0.90 3.94
N ILE A 95 3.78 -1.80 4.95
CA ILE A 95 5.00 -2.20 5.68
C ILE A 95 6.03 -2.80 4.71
N PHE A 96 5.59 -3.65 3.78
CA PHE A 96 6.49 -4.34 2.86
C PHE A 96 7.14 -3.39 1.84
N MET A 97 6.46 -2.32 1.44
CA MET A 97 6.99 -1.28 0.54
C MET A 97 7.80 -0.17 1.24
N ALA A 98 7.80 -0.12 2.57
CA ALA A 98 8.52 0.92 3.30
C ALA A 98 10.04 0.78 3.16
N SER A 99 10.74 1.90 3.02
CA SER A 99 12.21 1.95 3.08
C SER A 99 12.77 1.73 4.46
N SER A 100 12.00 1.98 5.52
CA SER A 100 12.42 1.73 6.89
C SER A 100 11.25 1.12 7.68
N ILE A 101 11.49 -0.02 8.33
CA ILE A 101 10.48 -0.68 9.17
C ILE A 101 10.95 -0.65 10.61
N THR A 102 10.18 -0.03 11.50
CA THR A 102 10.41 -0.12 12.95
C THR A 102 9.63 -1.30 13.54
N ASN A 103 10.19 -1.91 14.59
CA ASN A 103 9.68 -3.16 15.19
C ASN A 103 9.62 -4.32 14.19
N ALA A 104 10.57 -4.39 13.26
CA ALA A 104 10.67 -5.48 12.30
C ALA A 104 10.93 -6.82 13.01
N LYS A 105 10.41 -7.92 12.45
CA LYS A 105 10.79 -9.27 12.93
C LYS A 105 12.14 -9.69 12.33
N PRO A 106 12.87 -10.63 12.96
CA PRO A 106 14.07 -11.22 12.37
C PRO A 106 13.81 -11.75 10.95
N HIS A 107 14.76 -11.51 10.03
CA HIS A 107 14.69 -11.93 8.62
C HIS A 107 13.52 -11.34 7.82
N GLN A 108 12.84 -10.31 8.34
CA GLN A 108 11.88 -9.56 7.56
C GLN A 108 12.61 -8.74 6.50
N HIS A 109 12.14 -8.83 5.25
CA HIS A 109 12.66 -8.03 4.14
C HIS A 109 11.68 -6.91 3.82
N ALA A 110 12.23 -5.79 3.38
CA ALA A 110 11.49 -4.73 2.71
C ALA A 110 11.76 -4.77 1.20
N LEU A 111 10.76 -4.40 0.40
CA LEU A 111 10.89 -4.17 -1.03
C LEU A 111 11.47 -2.77 -1.31
N GLY A 112 11.12 -1.78 -0.50
CA GLY A 112 11.28 -0.37 -0.86
C GLY A 112 10.18 0.12 -1.81
N GLY A 113 10.39 1.30 -2.41
CA GLY A 113 9.44 1.96 -3.31
C GLY A 113 8.71 3.15 -2.68
N LEU A 114 8.52 3.10 -1.36
CA LEU A 114 8.06 4.24 -0.57
C LEU A 114 9.16 4.66 0.41
N ALA A 115 9.69 5.88 0.25
CA ALA A 115 10.69 6.51 1.09
C ALA A 115 10.08 6.97 2.43
N VAL A 116 9.50 6.01 3.16
CA VAL A 116 8.78 6.20 4.41
C VAL A 116 9.29 5.24 5.46
N GLN A 117 9.18 5.66 6.72
CA GLN A 117 9.36 4.80 7.87
C GLN A 117 8.00 4.37 8.38
N VAL A 118 7.81 3.06 8.55
CA VAL A 118 6.55 2.48 8.98
C VAL A 118 6.74 1.71 10.29
N ALA A 119 5.92 2.06 11.27
CA ALA A 119 5.83 1.37 12.54
C ALA A 119 4.72 0.32 12.51
N ARG A 120 5.08 -0.92 12.83
CA ARG A 120 4.13 -2.03 12.94
C ARG A 120 3.29 -1.90 14.20
N ASN A 121 1.97 -2.14 14.08
CA ASN A 121 1.02 -2.20 15.19
C ASN A 121 1.17 -1.00 16.15
N ALA A 122 1.31 0.20 15.59
CA ALA A 122 1.59 1.42 16.38
C ALA A 122 0.35 1.98 17.07
N PHE A 123 -0.85 1.54 16.70
CA PHE A 123 -2.06 1.79 17.47
C PHE A 123 -1.95 0.98 18.77
N GLY A 124 -1.88 1.66 19.92
CA GLY A 124 -1.67 1.00 21.21
C GLY A 124 -2.74 -0.08 21.52
N ARG A 125 -2.44 -0.96 22.49
CA ARG A 125 -3.20 -2.18 22.87
C ARG A 125 -4.73 -2.06 23.04
N GLN A 126 -5.27 -0.85 23.14
CA GLN A 126 -6.70 -0.59 23.31
C GLN A 126 -7.43 -0.22 21.99
N LEU A 127 -6.68 0.10 20.92
CA LEU A 127 -7.18 0.55 19.61
C LEU A 127 -6.80 -0.42 18.48
N ASP A 128 -6.46 -1.66 18.82
CA ASP A 128 -5.91 -2.65 17.88
C ASP A 128 -6.80 -2.89 16.65
N SER A 129 -8.10 -2.59 16.70
CA SER A 129 -8.96 -2.51 15.53
C SER A 129 -10.09 -1.52 15.74
N PHE A 130 -10.39 -0.69 14.72
CA PHE A 130 -11.54 0.21 14.74
C PHE A 130 -12.04 0.48 13.33
N LEU A 131 -13.27 0.98 13.24
CA LEU A 131 -13.88 1.45 12.00
C LEU A 131 -14.18 2.94 12.16
N CYS A 132 -13.98 3.70 11.09
CA CYS A 132 -14.42 5.08 11.02
C CYS A 132 -14.81 5.43 9.59
N ASP A 133 -15.73 6.38 9.42
CA ASP A 133 -15.98 6.96 8.10
C ASP A 133 -14.95 8.06 7.86
N SER A 134 -14.10 7.89 6.86
CA SER A 134 -13.04 8.83 6.50
C SER A 134 -13.40 9.63 5.27
N ASP A 135 -13.10 10.92 5.29
CA ASP A 135 -13.22 11.80 4.12
C ASP A 135 -11.88 11.89 3.38
N PHE A 136 -11.81 11.21 2.24
CA PHE A 136 -10.68 11.23 1.31
C PHE A 136 -10.93 12.13 0.10
N SER A 137 -12.00 12.95 0.12
CA SER A 137 -12.39 13.78 -1.03
C SER A 137 -11.36 14.82 -1.45
N ALA A 138 -10.38 15.13 -0.59
CA ALA A 138 -9.24 15.99 -0.91
C ALA A 138 -8.40 15.47 -2.09
N PHE A 139 -8.29 14.15 -2.26
CA PHE A 139 -7.54 13.54 -3.37
C PHE A 139 -8.38 12.57 -4.22
N ALA A 140 -9.53 12.14 -3.72
CA ALA A 140 -10.45 11.23 -4.41
C ALA A 140 -11.89 11.73 -4.20
N PRO A 141 -12.41 12.63 -5.06
CA PRO A 141 -13.66 13.36 -4.81
C PRO A 141 -14.91 12.51 -4.50
N LEU A 142 -14.95 11.26 -4.96
CA LEU A 142 -16.04 10.32 -4.69
C LEU A 142 -15.96 9.66 -3.31
N LEU A 143 -14.83 9.75 -2.61
CA LEU A 143 -14.57 9.13 -1.31
C LEU A 143 -14.82 10.10 -0.14
N LYS A 144 -15.98 10.78 -0.14
CA LYS A 144 -16.33 11.76 0.91
C LYS A 144 -16.63 11.13 2.28
N SER A 145 -17.13 9.90 2.28
CA SER A 145 -17.49 9.17 3.50
C SER A 145 -17.24 7.68 3.24
N PHE A 146 -15.97 7.30 3.21
CA PHE A 146 -15.57 5.93 2.97
C PHE A 146 -15.50 5.16 4.28
N ASN A 147 -16.10 3.97 4.32
CA ASN A 147 -16.05 3.12 5.51
C ASN A 147 -14.66 2.48 5.66
N THR A 148 -13.83 3.09 6.50
CA THR A 148 -12.43 2.74 6.66
C THR A 148 -12.23 1.74 7.79
N VAL A 149 -11.65 0.59 7.47
CA VAL A 149 -11.41 -0.50 8.41
C VAL A 149 -9.94 -0.55 8.79
N PHE A 150 -9.62 -0.35 10.07
CA PHE A 150 -8.29 -0.47 10.62
C PHE A 150 -8.19 -1.73 11.47
N ILE A 151 -7.26 -2.63 11.13
CA ILE A 151 -7.00 -3.87 11.87
C ILE A 151 -5.50 -3.98 12.08
N ARG A 152 -5.06 -3.76 13.31
CA ARG A 152 -3.67 -3.68 13.76
C ARG A 152 -2.83 -2.85 12.80
N ALA A 153 -3.38 -1.71 12.42
CA ALA A 153 -2.87 -0.93 11.31
C ALA A 153 -1.43 -0.45 11.57
N PRO A 154 -0.56 -0.43 10.55
CA PRO A 154 0.70 0.27 10.65
C PRO A 154 0.50 1.79 10.61
N VAL A 155 1.52 2.54 11.02
CA VAL A 155 1.54 4.01 10.94
C VAL A 155 2.81 4.44 10.23
N VAL A 156 2.70 5.44 9.35
CA VAL A 156 3.88 6.12 8.80
C VAL A 156 4.40 7.10 9.85
N SER A 157 5.61 6.85 10.36
CA SER A 157 6.23 7.62 11.45
C SER A 157 7.23 8.67 10.97
N ALA A 158 7.77 8.49 9.76
CA ALA A 158 8.64 9.47 9.12
C ALA A 158 8.55 9.35 7.60
N VAL A 159 8.84 10.44 6.90
CA VAL A 159 8.99 10.50 5.45
C VAL A 159 10.39 11.00 5.12
N ALA A 160 10.99 10.49 4.05
CA ALA A 160 12.30 10.93 3.59
C ALA A 160 12.17 11.86 2.38
N ALA A 161 12.93 12.95 2.40
CA ALA A 161 13.11 13.84 1.26
C ALA A 161 14.61 14.04 1.00
N LYS A 162 15.08 13.67 -0.20
CA LYS A 162 16.51 13.76 -0.58
C LYS A 162 17.46 13.11 0.45
N GLY A 163 17.06 11.96 0.98
CA GLY A 163 17.84 11.21 1.99
C GLY A 163 17.75 11.75 3.42
N GLN A 164 16.96 12.80 3.68
CA GLN A 164 16.73 13.33 5.02
C GLN A 164 15.37 12.87 5.55
N TRP A 165 15.37 12.21 6.71
CA TRP A 165 14.17 11.79 7.41
C TRP A 165 13.54 12.96 8.16
N LYS A 166 12.22 13.10 8.01
CA LYS A 166 11.39 14.02 8.77
C LYS A 166 10.29 13.20 9.46
N GLU A 167 10.23 13.27 10.77
CA GLU A 167 9.16 12.65 11.57
C GLU A 167 7.80 13.28 11.22
N VAL A 168 6.76 12.44 11.22
CA VAL A 168 5.39 12.83 10.90
C VAL A 168 4.43 12.16 11.87
N GLY A 169 3.29 12.81 12.08
CA GLY A 169 2.28 12.39 13.04
C GLY A 169 2.48 12.96 14.44
N PRO A 170 1.67 12.52 15.42
CA PRO A 170 1.78 13.01 16.79
C PRO A 170 3.17 12.68 17.35
N GLU A 171 3.61 13.42 18.36
CA GLU A 171 4.72 12.99 19.23
C GLU A 171 4.31 11.68 19.91
N LEU A 172 4.46 10.57 19.20
CA LEU A 172 4.57 9.27 19.83
C LEU A 172 5.81 9.36 20.72
N ASP A 173 5.88 8.57 21.80
CA ASP A 173 7.15 8.35 22.48
C ASP A 173 8.06 7.53 21.54
N HIS A 174 8.50 8.19 20.46
CA HIS A 174 9.33 7.68 19.38
C HIS A 174 10.62 7.16 19.97
N LYS A 175 11.09 7.77 21.05
CA LYS A 175 12.26 7.35 21.79
C LYS A 175 12.09 5.95 22.37
N ALA A 176 10.97 5.66 23.04
CA ALA A 176 10.68 4.32 23.56
C ALA A 176 10.43 3.27 22.44
N LEU A 177 9.85 3.67 21.31
CA LEU A 177 9.62 2.78 20.16
C LEU A 177 10.92 2.47 19.39
N LEU A 178 11.83 3.44 19.26
CA LEU A 178 13.08 3.31 18.49
C LEU A 178 14.21 2.66 19.32
N GLU A 179 14.33 2.95 20.62
CA GLU A 179 15.40 2.41 21.47
C GLU A 179 15.34 0.88 21.67
N ALA A 180 14.21 0.24 21.33
CA ALA A 180 14.01 -1.21 21.44
C ALA A 180 13.71 -1.92 20.08
N ALA A 181 13.68 -1.19 18.97
CA ALA A 181 13.21 -1.70 17.68
C ALA A 181 14.33 -2.22 16.78
N THR A 182 14.15 -3.43 16.23
CA THR A 182 14.86 -3.85 15.02
C THR A 182 14.41 -2.98 13.86
N VAL A 183 15.37 -2.31 13.21
CA VAL A 183 15.14 -1.53 11.99
C VAL A 183 15.58 -2.35 10.79
N VAL A 184 14.69 -2.48 9.79
CA VAL A 184 15.04 -3.01 8.47
C VAL A 184 14.98 -1.88 7.47
N GLU A 185 16.07 -1.68 6.74
CA GLU A 185 16.15 -0.67 5.68
C GLU A 185 16.19 -1.32 4.30
N ALA A 186 15.52 -0.69 3.35
CA ALA A 186 15.61 -1.01 1.93
C ALA A 186 15.92 0.24 1.13
N GLU A 187 16.79 0.08 0.13
CA GLU A 187 17.07 1.13 -0.83
C GLU A 187 15.77 1.53 -1.55
N CYS A 188 15.59 2.84 -1.75
CA CYS A 188 14.47 3.38 -2.50
C CYS A 188 15.02 4.30 -3.58
N THR A 189 14.85 3.86 -4.82
CA THR A 189 15.28 4.58 -6.02
C THR A 189 14.21 5.58 -6.48
N ASN A 190 13.08 5.68 -5.78
CA ASN A 190 12.02 6.63 -6.09
C ASN A 190 12.40 8.04 -5.66
N GLU A 191 12.68 8.91 -6.62
CA GLU A 191 13.06 10.30 -6.40
C GLU A 191 11.87 11.25 -6.26
N ALA A 192 10.64 10.78 -6.54
CA ALA A 192 9.45 11.61 -6.40
C ALA A 192 9.25 12.03 -4.93
N PRO A 193 8.69 13.21 -4.65
CA PRO A 193 8.39 13.63 -3.28
C PRO A 193 7.34 12.69 -2.66
N VAL A 194 7.49 12.41 -1.37
CA VAL A 194 6.44 11.73 -0.60
C VAL A 194 5.36 12.76 -0.25
N GLU A 195 4.14 12.48 -0.68
CA GLU A 195 2.94 13.25 -0.41
C GLU A 195 2.11 12.53 0.66
N ILE A 196 1.77 13.24 1.74
CA ILE A 196 0.82 12.75 2.74
C ILE A 196 -0.58 13.02 2.20
N LEU A 197 -1.32 11.95 1.91
CA LEU A 197 -2.68 12.05 1.37
C LEU A 197 -3.73 12.19 2.48
N HIS A 198 -3.53 11.52 3.62
CA HIS A 198 -4.48 11.57 4.72
C HIS A 198 -3.85 11.33 6.08
N GLU A 199 -4.30 12.13 7.05
CA GLU A 199 -4.01 12.01 8.48
C GLU A 199 -5.33 11.84 9.23
N LEU A 200 -5.34 10.97 10.23
CA LEU A 200 -6.47 10.87 11.16
C LEU A 200 -6.52 12.09 12.10
N GLU A 201 -7.63 12.29 12.81
CA GLU A 201 -7.80 13.42 13.75
C GLU A 201 -6.71 13.49 14.83
N ASN A 202 -6.12 12.35 15.18
CA ASN A 202 -5.01 12.25 16.13
C ASN A 202 -3.62 12.48 15.49
N GLY A 203 -3.58 12.90 14.22
CA GLY A 203 -2.38 13.18 13.44
C GLY A 203 -1.72 11.94 12.82
N LEU A 204 -2.22 10.72 13.04
CA LEU A 204 -1.58 9.53 12.48
C LEU A 204 -1.71 9.54 10.95
N VAL A 205 -0.58 9.44 10.25
CA VAL A 205 -0.52 9.35 8.79
C VAL A 205 -0.92 7.95 8.34
N VAL A 206 -1.99 7.85 7.54
CA VAL A 206 -2.60 6.58 7.13
C VAL A 206 -2.71 6.39 5.62
N ALA A 207 -2.42 7.42 4.83
CA ALA A 207 -2.32 7.32 3.37
C ALA A 207 -1.19 8.22 2.84
N VAL A 208 -0.36 7.67 1.97
CA VAL A 208 0.77 8.37 1.33
C VAL A 208 0.85 8.02 -0.16
N ARG A 209 1.34 8.96 -0.96
CA ARG A 209 1.71 8.76 -2.37
C ARG A 209 3.18 9.10 -2.55
N GLN A 210 3.87 8.37 -3.41
CA GLN A 210 5.19 8.77 -3.90
C GLN A 210 5.31 8.43 -5.38
N GLY A 211 5.10 9.41 -6.25
CA GLY A 211 5.01 9.18 -7.69
C GLY A 211 3.85 8.22 -8.02
N LYS A 212 4.19 7.08 -8.62
CA LYS A 212 3.26 6.00 -9.02
C LYS A 212 2.92 5.00 -7.90
N HIS A 213 3.46 5.20 -6.69
CA HIS A 213 3.20 4.32 -5.55
C HIS A 213 2.17 4.91 -4.60
N LEU A 214 1.33 4.02 -4.08
CA LEU A 214 0.32 4.32 -3.09
C LEU A 214 0.54 3.42 -1.88
N GLY A 215 0.49 4.01 -0.68
CA GLY A 215 0.57 3.29 0.58
C GLY A 215 -0.59 3.66 1.48
N THR A 216 -1.34 2.67 1.98
CA THR A 216 -2.45 2.90 2.92
C THR A 216 -2.37 1.97 4.12
N SER A 217 -2.69 2.48 5.31
CA SER A 217 -2.63 1.70 6.56
C SER A 217 -3.89 0.85 6.82
N PHE A 218 -4.99 1.16 6.16
CA PHE A 218 -6.30 0.51 6.32
C PHE A 218 -6.57 -0.57 5.28
N HIS A 219 -7.70 -1.26 5.46
CA HIS A 219 -8.19 -2.36 4.64
C HIS A 219 -9.37 -1.93 3.76
N PRO A 220 -9.13 -1.31 2.59
CA PRO A 220 -10.19 -0.89 1.68
C PRO A 220 -10.98 -2.08 1.11
N GLU A 221 -10.41 -3.27 1.08
CA GLU A 221 -11.04 -4.51 0.63
C GLU A 221 -12.11 -5.05 1.60
N LEU A 222 -12.20 -4.48 2.79
CA LEU A 222 -13.23 -4.79 3.78
C LEU A 222 -14.36 -3.75 3.81
N ALA A 223 -14.29 -2.73 2.96
CA ALA A 223 -15.36 -1.74 2.83
C ALA A 223 -16.58 -2.31 2.10
N ASN A 224 -17.71 -1.62 2.21
CA ASN A 224 -18.96 -2.03 1.58
C ASN A 224 -19.03 -1.72 0.07
N ASP A 225 -18.19 -0.80 -0.41
CA ASP A 225 -18.11 -0.35 -1.79
C ASP A 225 -16.68 -0.47 -2.33
N ALA A 226 -16.53 -0.35 -3.65
CA ALA A 226 -15.25 -0.47 -4.34
C ALA A 226 -14.70 0.88 -4.82
N LEU A 227 -15.13 2.00 -4.22
CA LEU A 227 -14.76 3.34 -4.70
C LEU A 227 -13.25 3.61 -4.57
N PHE A 228 -12.60 3.09 -3.52
CA PHE A 228 -11.16 3.26 -3.34
C PHE A 228 -10.37 2.49 -4.42
N HIS A 229 -10.81 1.28 -4.75
CA HIS A 229 -10.23 0.49 -5.85
C HIS A 229 -10.52 1.13 -7.21
N ALA A 230 -11.69 1.72 -7.42
CA ALA A 230 -12.01 2.46 -8.62
C ALA A 230 -11.08 3.66 -8.78
N TRP A 231 -10.89 4.45 -7.72
CA TRP A 231 -9.94 5.56 -7.72
C TRP A 231 -8.51 5.09 -8.02
N PHE A 232 -8.06 3.98 -7.41
CA PHE A 232 -6.75 3.42 -7.72
C PHE A 232 -6.60 3.04 -9.21
N LEU A 233 -7.59 2.38 -9.79
CA LEU A 233 -7.58 2.02 -11.21
C LEU A 233 -7.57 3.25 -12.12
N GLU A 234 -8.37 4.27 -11.78
CA GLU A 234 -8.46 5.50 -12.57
C GLU A 234 -7.17 6.31 -12.51
N GLU A 235 -6.65 6.57 -11.31
CA GLU A 235 -5.49 7.45 -11.08
C GLU A 235 -4.16 6.75 -11.44
N PHE A 236 -3.95 5.53 -10.93
CA PHE A 236 -2.62 4.88 -11.00
C PHE A 236 -2.47 3.87 -12.13
N VAL A 237 -3.57 3.39 -12.72
CA VAL A 237 -3.51 2.39 -13.80
C VAL A 237 -3.85 3.02 -15.14
N VAL A 238 -4.97 3.75 -15.23
CA VAL A 238 -5.37 4.43 -16.47
C VAL A 238 -4.65 5.77 -16.62
N GLY A 239 -4.55 6.55 -15.53
CA GLY A 239 -3.92 7.88 -15.53
C GLY A 239 -2.44 7.85 -15.89
N GLU A 240 -1.66 6.95 -15.27
CA GLU A 240 -0.22 6.80 -15.53
C GLU A 240 0.11 6.36 -16.96
N VAL A 241 -0.78 5.67 -17.67
CA VAL A 241 -0.56 5.24 -19.06
C VAL A 241 -0.88 6.35 -20.07
N GLN A 242 -1.55 7.43 -19.63
CA GLN A 242 -1.90 8.58 -20.45
C GLN A 242 -1.00 9.81 -20.21
N ALA A 243 -0.20 9.80 -19.14
CA ALA A 243 0.76 10.85 -18.78
C ALA A 243 2.11 10.66 -19.48
#